data_AF-A0A009L2U0-F1
#
_entry.id   AF-A0A009L2U0-F1
#
_cell.length_a   1.000
_cell.length_b   1.000
_cell.length_c   1.000
_cell.angle_alpha   90.00
_cell.angle_beta   90.00
_cell.angle_gamma   90.00
#
_symmetry.space_group_name_H-M   'P 1'
#
loop_
_entity.id
_entity.type
_entity.pdbx_description
1 polymer ?
#
loop_
_entity_poly.entity_id
_entity_poly.type
_entity_poly.pdbx_seq_one_letter_code
_entity_poly.pdbx_strand_id
1 'polypeptide(L)'
;MIKSLFRLSLRMVTGFVQSLIKLCGLNWTAPDYSTLCRRQKHIDIAISYQKSSDGLHLLMDSTGMKFLGEGEWKRKKHGPEYRRQWRKLHIGIDAKTLQIRAIQLTTNNVSDSQVLGDLLNQIP
;
A
#
# COMPACT_ATOMS: atom_id res chain seq x y z
N MET A 1 -1.27 11.97 0.24
CA MET A 1 0.11 12.45 0.02
C MET A 1 0.93 12.53 1.32
N ILE A 2 0.54 13.35 2.31
CA ILE A 2 1.28 13.51 3.60
C ILE A 2 1.62 12.17 4.27
N LYS A 3 0.61 11.29 4.44
CA LYS A 3 0.79 9.95 4.99
C LYS A 3 1.94 9.17 4.33
N SER A 4 1.93 9.11 3.00
CA SER A 4 2.88 8.32 2.20
C SER A 4 4.27 8.95 2.19
N LEU A 5 4.34 10.29 2.04
CA LEU A 5 5.60 11.02 1.99
C LEU A 5 6.38 10.92 3.31
N PHE A 6 5.69 11.08 4.44
CA PHE A 6 6.30 11.03 5.77
C PHE A 6 6.21 9.65 6.44
N ARG A 7 5.71 8.63 5.74
CA ARG A 7 5.53 7.25 6.24
C ARG A 7 4.77 7.18 7.58
N LEU A 8 3.78 8.05 7.76
CA LEU A 8 3.02 8.16 9.01
C LEU A 8 1.82 7.20 9.05
N SER A 9 1.47 6.71 10.24
CA SER A 9 0.17 6.07 10.47
C SER A 9 -0.96 7.11 10.39
N LEU A 10 -2.20 6.69 10.11
CA LEU A 10 -3.33 7.62 9.97
C LEU A 10 -3.55 8.49 11.22
N ARG A 11 -3.34 7.94 12.43
CA ARG A 11 -3.46 8.72 13.67
C ARG A 11 -2.34 9.76 13.79
N MET A 12 -1.12 9.42 13.40
CA MET A 12 0.00 10.37 13.36
C MET A 12 -0.24 11.46 12.32
N VAL A 13 -0.85 11.14 11.18
CA VAL A 13 -1.24 12.15 10.17
C VAL A 13 -2.24 13.14 10.74
N THR A 14 -3.25 12.69 11.48
CA THR A 14 -4.21 13.58 12.14
C THR A 14 -3.49 14.58 13.05
N GLY A 15 -2.62 14.10 13.95
CA GLY A 15 -1.86 14.97 14.84
C GLY A 15 -0.89 15.90 14.10
N PHE A 16 -0.19 15.39 13.10
CA PHE A 16 0.73 16.17 12.27
C PHE A 16 0.03 17.33 11.56
N VAL A 17 -1.11 17.05 10.91
CA VAL A 17 -1.92 18.07 10.21
C VAL A 17 -2.48 19.10 11.20
N GLN A 18 -2.93 18.66 12.37
CA GLN A 18 -3.42 19.56 13.42
C GLN A 18 -2.32 20.51 13.91
N SER A 19 -1.11 20.01 14.13
CA SER A 19 0.05 20.83 14.51
C SER A 19 0.42 21.82 13.41
N LEU A 20 0.39 21.41 12.14
CA LEU A 20 0.67 22.28 11.00
C LEU A 20 -0.36 23.41 10.88
N ILE A 21 -1.65 23.11 11.01
CA ILE A 21 -2.72 24.11 11.00
C ILE A 21 -2.51 25.16 12.09
N LYS A 22 -2.19 24.70 13.32
CA LYS A 22 -1.89 25.59 14.45
C LYS A 22 -0.66 26.46 14.18
N LEU A 23 0.41 25.87 13.64
CA LEU A 23 1.65 26.59 13.33
C LEU A 23 1.44 27.66 12.25
N CYS A 24 0.58 27.40 11.27
CA CYS A 24 0.23 28.35 10.22
C CYS A 24 -0.81 29.40 10.65
N GLY A 25 -1.33 29.36 11.89
CA GLY A 25 -2.34 30.30 12.37
C GLY A 25 -3.69 30.18 11.66
N LEU A 26 -4.02 29.00 11.10
CA LEU A 26 -5.24 28.78 10.35
C LEU A 26 -6.37 28.31 11.28
N ASN A 27 -7.60 28.79 11.03
CA ASN A 27 -8.79 28.40 11.79
C ASN A 27 -9.50 27.18 11.20
N TRP A 28 -8.73 26.19 10.74
CA TRP A 28 -9.27 24.96 10.13
C TRP A 28 -9.25 23.80 11.12
N THR A 29 -10.22 22.90 11.00
CA THR A 29 -10.23 21.66 11.79
C THR A 29 -9.63 20.53 10.98
N ALA A 30 -8.62 19.84 11.53
CA ALA A 30 -8.07 18.64 10.91
C ALA A 30 -9.13 17.52 10.89
N PRO A 31 -9.32 16.81 9.75
CA PRO A 31 -10.21 15.66 9.71
C PRO A 31 -9.79 14.56 10.68
N ASP A 32 -10.77 13.94 11.33
CA ASP A 32 -10.52 12.84 12.25
C ASP A 32 -10.05 11.56 11.55
N TYR A 33 -9.55 10.60 12.34
CA TYR A 33 -9.07 9.31 11.85
C TYR A 33 -10.11 8.58 10.99
N SER A 34 -11.38 8.56 11.43
CA SER A 34 -12.46 7.84 10.76
C SER A 34 -12.78 8.43 9.40
N THR A 35 -12.74 9.76 9.28
CA THR A 35 -12.93 10.49 8.03
C THR A 35 -11.77 10.24 7.08
N LEU A 36 -10.52 10.33 7.55
CA LEU A 36 -9.34 10.02 6.75
C LEU A 36 -9.35 8.56 6.26
N CYS A 37 -9.66 7.61 7.14
CA CYS A 37 -9.72 6.19 6.83
C CYS A 37 -10.77 5.89 5.74
N ARG A 38 -11.97 6.45 5.85
CA ARG A 38 -13.04 6.28 4.84
C ARG A 38 -12.64 6.91 3.51
N ARG A 39 -12.10 8.13 3.50
CA ARG A 39 -11.64 8.79 2.28
C ARG A 39 -10.52 8.02 1.59
N GLN A 40 -9.58 7.43 2.33
CA GLN A 40 -8.49 6.65 1.75
C GLN A 40 -8.98 5.45 0.92
N LYS A 41 -10.16 4.90 1.21
CA LYS A 41 -10.75 3.80 0.44
C LYS A 41 -11.15 4.19 -1.00
N HIS A 42 -11.36 5.48 -1.23
CA HIS A 42 -11.82 6.02 -2.50
C HIS A 42 -10.75 6.88 -3.19
N ILE A 43 -9.50 6.81 -2.72
CA ILE A 43 -8.39 7.48 -3.41
C ILE A 43 -7.98 6.59 -4.57
N ASP A 44 -8.16 7.09 -5.78
CA ASP A 44 -7.57 6.48 -6.97
C ASP A 44 -6.05 6.69 -6.94
N ILE A 45 -5.31 5.58 -6.98
CA ILE A 45 -3.86 5.59 -7.03
C ILE A 45 -3.45 5.25 -8.45
N ALA A 46 -3.00 6.25 -9.19
CA ALA A 46 -2.33 6.05 -10.47
C ALA A 46 -0.84 5.80 -10.22
N ILE A 47 -0.32 4.65 -10.67
CA ILE A 47 1.11 4.38 -10.70
C ILE A 47 1.62 4.84 -12.06
N SER A 48 2.30 5.98 -12.08
CA SER A 48 2.91 6.50 -13.30
C SER A 48 4.21 5.76 -13.62
N TYR A 49 4.44 5.53 -14.90
CA TYR A 49 5.71 5.02 -15.44
C TYR A 49 6.01 5.73 -16.76
N GLN A 50 7.28 5.68 -17.16
CA GLN A 50 7.72 6.14 -18.47
C GLN A 50 7.62 4.98 -19.46
N LYS A 51 7.00 5.23 -20.62
CA LYS A 51 6.96 4.23 -21.69
C LYS A 51 8.39 3.95 -22.15
N SER A 52 8.72 2.66 -22.27
CA SER A 52 9.98 2.23 -22.89
C SER A 52 9.84 2.31 -24.41
N SER A 53 10.84 2.86 -25.09
CA SER A 53 10.95 2.77 -26.56
C SER A 53 11.48 1.41 -27.01
N ASP A 54 12.19 0.72 -26.11
CA ASP A 54 12.90 -0.54 -26.37
C ASP A 54 12.20 -1.69 -25.63
N GLY A 55 12.67 -2.92 -25.87
CA GLY A 55 12.19 -4.11 -25.15
C GLY A 55 12.20 -3.94 -23.63
N LEU A 56 11.12 -4.40 -22.99
CA LEU A 56 10.96 -4.31 -21.54
C LEU A 56 11.52 -5.56 -20.85
N HIS A 57 12.51 -5.37 -19.98
CA HIS A 57 12.99 -6.40 -19.07
C HIS A 57 12.24 -6.29 -17.74
N LEU A 58 11.28 -7.18 -17.51
CA LEU A 58 10.44 -7.15 -16.31
C LEU A 58 10.96 -8.13 -15.25
N LEU A 59 11.24 -7.61 -14.05
CA LEU A 59 11.44 -8.40 -12.84
C LEU A 59 10.11 -8.59 -12.15
N MET A 60 9.80 -9.82 -11.75
CA MET A 60 8.56 -10.15 -11.07
C MET A 60 8.86 -10.91 -9.80
N ASP A 61 8.27 -10.44 -8.71
CA ASP A 61 8.34 -11.09 -7.41
C ASP A 61 7.07 -10.76 -6.61
N SER A 62 6.78 -11.58 -5.61
CA SER A 62 5.68 -11.35 -4.68
C SER A 62 6.12 -11.25 -3.24
N THR A 63 5.45 -10.37 -2.50
CA THR A 63 5.66 -10.22 -1.06
C THR A 63 4.40 -10.52 -0.27
N GLY A 64 4.57 -11.20 0.86
CA GLY A 64 3.50 -11.52 1.79
C GLY A 64 3.16 -10.32 2.68
N MET A 65 1.91 -9.86 2.61
CA MET A 65 1.39 -8.78 3.45
C MET A 65 0.39 -9.31 4.47
N LYS A 66 0.65 -9.06 5.76
CA LYS A 66 -0.32 -9.37 6.83
C LYS A 66 -1.44 -8.35 6.81
N PHE A 67 -2.66 -8.78 6.51
CA PHE A 67 -3.83 -7.90 6.41
C PHE A 67 -4.70 -7.95 7.66
N LEU A 68 -4.87 -9.15 8.24
CA LEU A 68 -5.62 -9.36 9.46
C LEU A 68 -4.76 -10.15 10.44
N GLY A 69 -4.78 -9.77 11.71
CA GLY A 69 -4.14 -10.55 12.76
C GLY A 69 -3.66 -9.69 13.90
N GLU A 70 -3.85 -10.20 15.09
CA GLU A 70 -3.46 -9.52 16.32
C GLU A 70 -1.97 -9.20 16.37
N GLY A 71 -1.66 -8.12 17.09
CA GLY A 71 -0.29 -7.76 17.44
C GLY A 71 0.37 -8.88 18.24
N GLU A 72 1.70 -8.96 18.15
CA GLU A 72 2.46 -10.03 18.80
C GLU A 72 2.31 -10.00 20.33
N TRP A 73 2.23 -8.79 20.89
CA TRP A 73 1.99 -8.59 22.31
C TRP A 73 0.66 -9.18 22.78
N LYS A 74 -0.47 -8.84 22.12
CA LYS A 74 -1.80 -9.33 22.50
C LYS A 74 -1.82 -10.86 22.48
N ARG A 75 -1.26 -11.45 21.42
CA ARG A 75 -1.18 -12.92 21.31
C ARG A 75 -0.34 -13.56 22.41
N LYS A 76 0.82 -12.99 22.74
CA LYS A 76 1.68 -13.53 23.79
C LYS A 76 1.00 -13.48 25.16
N LYS A 77 0.17 -12.46 25.40
CA LYS A 77 -0.52 -12.25 26.69
C LYS A 77 -1.85 -12.96 26.82
N HIS A 78 -2.64 -13.00 25.74
CA HIS A 78 -4.04 -13.44 25.78
C HIS A 78 -4.35 -14.60 24.82
N GLY A 79 -3.35 -15.12 24.12
CA GLY A 79 -3.56 -16.08 23.05
C GLY A 79 -4.14 -15.43 21.79
N PRO A 80 -4.23 -16.18 20.68
CA PRO A 80 -4.84 -15.69 19.44
C PRO A 80 -6.37 -15.79 19.51
N GLU A 81 -7.11 -14.70 19.32
CA GLU A 81 -8.58 -14.77 19.15
C GLU A 81 -8.98 -15.18 17.73
N TYR A 82 -8.16 -14.84 16.72
CA TYR A 82 -8.42 -15.19 15.33
C TYR A 82 -7.15 -15.43 14.51
N ARG A 83 -7.30 -16.18 13.41
CA ARG A 83 -6.18 -16.56 12.53
C ARG A 83 -5.63 -15.35 11.78
N ARG A 84 -4.30 -15.27 11.64
CA ARG A 84 -3.65 -14.27 10.77
C ARG A 84 -4.07 -14.54 9.32
N GLN A 85 -4.52 -13.50 8.63
CA GLN A 85 -4.73 -13.54 7.20
C GLN A 85 -3.62 -12.74 6.52
N TRP A 86 -2.97 -13.41 5.60
CA TRP A 86 -2.00 -12.82 4.71
C TRP A 86 -2.62 -12.65 3.32
N ARG A 87 -2.05 -11.76 2.52
CA ARG A 87 -2.27 -11.63 1.08
C ARG A 87 -0.91 -11.59 0.40
N LYS A 88 -0.84 -11.95 -0.88
CA LYS A 88 0.36 -11.73 -1.68
C LYS A 88 0.17 -10.50 -2.54
N LEU A 89 1.15 -9.60 -2.50
CA LEU A 89 1.28 -8.48 -3.42
C LEU A 89 2.35 -8.86 -4.45
N HIS A 90 1.92 -9.08 -5.68
CA HIS A 90 2.79 -9.34 -6.83
C HIS A 90 3.12 -8.01 -7.48
N ILE A 91 4.40 -7.79 -7.79
CA ILE A 91 4.88 -6.54 -8.38
C ILE A 91 5.74 -6.86 -9.60
N GLY A 92 5.38 -6.27 -10.73
CA GLY A 92 6.24 -6.22 -11.92
C GLY A 92 7.02 -4.91 -11.94
N ILE A 93 8.35 -4.99 -12.01
CA ILE A 93 9.26 -3.85 -11.99
C ILE A 93 10.14 -3.88 -13.24
N ASP A 94 10.28 -2.75 -13.91
CA ASP A 94 11.28 -2.59 -14.98
C ASP A 94 12.69 -2.69 -14.41
N ALA A 95 13.47 -3.68 -14.88
CA ALA A 95 14.82 -3.95 -14.41
C ALA A 95 15.79 -2.76 -14.57
N LYS A 96 15.54 -1.89 -15.56
CA LYS A 96 16.41 -0.75 -15.89
C LYS A 96 16.05 0.49 -15.07
N THR A 97 14.75 0.82 -15.00
CA THR A 97 14.28 2.07 -14.38
C THR A 97 13.82 1.92 -12.94
N LEU A 98 13.62 0.67 -12.49
CA LEU A 98 13.02 0.32 -11.20
C LEU A 98 11.59 0.85 -11.03
N GLN A 99 10.94 1.25 -12.12
CA GLN A 99 9.55 1.69 -12.09
C GLN A 99 8.62 0.48 -11.97
N ILE A 100 7.61 0.62 -11.11
CA ILE A 100 6.54 -0.37 -10.99
C ILE A 100 5.69 -0.28 -12.27
N ARG A 101 5.54 -1.42 -12.96
CA ARG A 101 4.82 -1.55 -14.23
C ARG A 101 3.48 -2.25 -14.07
N ALA A 102 3.38 -3.16 -13.11
CA ALA A 102 2.16 -3.90 -12.85
C ALA A 102 2.09 -4.28 -11.36
N ILE A 103 0.87 -4.34 -10.83
CA ILE A 103 0.61 -4.81 -9.46
C ILE A 103 -0.59 -5.73 -9.43
N GLN A 104 -0.56 -6.74 -8.57
CA GLN A 104 -1.74 -7.57 -8.32
C GLN A 104 -1.77 -8.05 -6.87
N LEU A 105 -2.94 -7.96 -6.23
CA LEU A 105 -3.15 -8.45 -4.87
C LEU A 105 -3.98 -9.74 -4.90
N THR A 106 -3.47 -10.83 -4.36
CA THR A 106 -4.13 -12.14 -4.37
C THR A 106 -4.21 -12.77 -2.98
N THR A 107 -4.94 -13.88 -2.86
CA THR A 107 -4.80 -14.81 -1.72
C THR A 107 -3.40 -15.45 -1.70
N ASN A 108 -3.01 -16.02 -0.55
CA ASN A 108 -1.65 -16.56 -0.36
C ASN A 108 -1.35 -17.84 -1.16
N ASN A 109 -2.39 -18.54 -1.60
CA ASN A 109 -2.27 -19.80 -2.33
C ASN A 109 -1.99 -19.61 -3.83
N VAL A 110 -1.95 -18.37 -4.31
CA VAL A 110 -1.64 -18.06 -5.72
C VAL A 110 -0.13 -17.91 -5.89
N SER A 111 0.44 -18.58 -6.88
CA SER A 111 1.86 -18.44 -7.26
C SER A 111 2.06 -17.34 -8.29
N ASP A 112 3.27 -16.81 -8.39
CA ASP A 112 3.60 -15.70 -9.27
C ASP A 112 3.38 -16.07 -10.75
N SER A 113 3.67 -17.32 -11.11
CA SER A 113 3.40 -17.88 -12.44
C SER A 113 1.91 -17.86 -12.84
N GLN A 114 0.99 -17.99 -11.87
CA GLN A 114 -0.44 -17.95 -12.14
C GLN A 114 -0.95 -16.52 -12.39
N VAL A 115 -0.21 -15.51 -11.93
CA VAL A 115 -0.60 -14.09 -12.02
C VAL A 115 0.06 -13.39 -13.22
N LEU A 116 0.98 -14.09 -13.91
CA LEU A 116 1.75 -13.52 -15.02
C LEU A 116 0.86 -12.87 -16.09
N GLY A 117 -0.21 -13.54 -16.53
CA GLY A 117 -1.12 -13.00 -17.53
C GLY A 117 -1.78 -11.69 -17.08
N ASP A 118 -2.29 -11.64 -15.85
CA ASP A 118 -2.93 -10.45 -15.28
C ASP A 118 -1.96 -9.27 -15.16
N LEU A 119 -0.68 -9.55 -14.87
CA LEU A 119 0.35 -8.52 -14.77
C LEU A 119 0.77 -8.01 -16.15
N LEU A 120 0.91 -8.89 -17.14
CA LEU A 120 1.24 -8.50 -18.52
C LEU A 120 0.12 -7.66 -19.16
N ASN A 121 -1.14 -7.94 -18.85
CA ASN A 121 -2.30 -7.16 -19.34
C ASN A 121 -2.32 -5.69 -18.87
N GLN A 122 -1.53 -5.34 -17.85
CA GLN A 122 -1.40 -3.96 -17.35
C GLN A 122 -0.31 -3.17 -18.08
N ILE A 123 0.55 -3.86 -18.84
CA ILE A 123 1.69 -3.28 -19.54
C ILE A 123 1.26 -2.96 -20.98
N PRO A 124 1.42 -1.71 -21.44
CA PRO A 124 1.05 -1.29 -22.80
C PRO A 124 2.04 -1.79 -23.85
#